data_AF-A0A1F1Z4X2-F1
#
_entry.id   AF-A0A1F1Z4X2-F1
#
_cell.length_a   1.000
_cell.length_b   1.000
_cell.length_c   1.000
_cell.angle_alpha   90.00
_cell.angle_beta   90.00
_cell.angle_gamma   90.00
#
_symmetry.space_group_name_H-M   'P 1'
#
loop_
_entity.id
_entity.type
_entity.pdbx_description
1 polymer ?
#
loop_
_entity_poly.entity_id
_entity_poly.type
_entity_poly.pdbx_seq_one_letter_code
_entity_poly.pdbx_strand_id
1 'polypeptide(L)'
;MPVVWSVDVDKPKLKAATPTFPEVLCFAVTMTPEEIGEYPVDVTVAVPKFTAAAGDLAANYLDDASICGPETPPHGYTGELKVGTPFEFYVASWDGLYGTAATGIRLRTQTQTVTWE
;
A
#
# COMPACT_ATOMS: atom_id res chain seq x y z
N MET A 1 -18.52 6.04 11.46
CA MET A 1 -18.37 4.58 11.17
C MET A 1 -17.11 4.39 10.33
N PRO A 2 -16.34 3.29 10.45
CA PRO A 2 -15.07 3.15 9.73
C PRO A 2 -15.27 3.02 8.21
N VAL A 3 -14.18 3.12 7.45
CA VAL A 3 -14.16 2.77 6.02
C VAL A 3 -13.73 1.30 5.91
N VAL A 4 -14.50 0.50 5.18
CA VAL A 4 -14.19 -0.89 4.88
C VAL A 4 -13.50 -0.95 3.52
N TRP A 5 -12.38 -1.64 3.47
CA TRP A 5 -11.54 -1.74 2.28
C TRP A 5 -11.47 -3.19 1.82
N SER A 6 -11.75 -3.42 0.54
CA SER A 6 -11.22 -4.58 -0.17
C SER A 6 -9.78 -4.30 -0.58
N VAL A 7 -8.94 -5.32 -0.44
CA VAL A 7 -7.50 -5.24 -0.69
C VAL A 7 -7.10 -6.46 -1.51
N ASP A 8 -6.66 -6.19 -2.74
CA ASP A 8 -6.09 -7.18 -3.63
C ASP A 8 -4.58 -6.94 -3.77
N VAL A 9 -3.81 -8.02 -3.71
CA VAL A 9 -2.35 -7.98 -3.87
C VAL A 9 -1.96 -8.95 -4.97
N ASP A 10 -1.38 -8.41 -6.04
CA ASP A 10 -0.92 -9.21 -7.16
C ASP A 10 0.38 -9.95 -6.83
N LYS A 11 0.60 -11.06 -7.57
CA LYS A 11 1.89 -11.75 -7.57
C LYS A 11 3.00 -10.75 -7.97
N PRO A 12 4.12 -10.69 -7.22
CA PRO A 12 5.16 -9.72 -7.50
C PRO A 12 5.78 -9.93 -8.88
N LYS A 13 6.17 -8.81 -9.50
CA LYS A 13 6.94 -8.78 -10.75
C LYS A 13 8.34 -8.30 -10.45
N LEU A 14 9.33 -8.94 -11.06
CA LEU A 14 10.71 -8.48 -11.05
C LEU A 14 10.88 -7.39 -12.11
N LYS A 15 11.54 -6.30 -11.74
CA LYS A 15 11.95 -5.22 -12.63
C LYS A 15 13.42 -4.91 -12.45
N ALA A 16 14.17 -4.84 -13.55
CA ALA A 16 15.54 -4.37 -13.51
C ALA A 16 15.56 -2.90 -13.09
N ALA A 17 16.26 -2.57 -11.99
CA ALA A 17 16.35 -1.19 -11.52
C ALA A 17 17.37 -0.38 -12.30
N THR A 18 18.59 -0.91 -12.40
CA THR A 18 19.65 -0.35 -13.23
C THR A 18 20.55 -1.47 -13.77
N PRO A 19 21.50 -1.19 -14.69
CA PRO A 19 22.48 -2.18 -15.12
C PRO A 19 23.44 -2.67 -14.02
N THR A 20 23.56 -1.95 -12.90
CA THR A 20 24.52 -2.21 -11.81
C THR A 20 23.87 -2.50 -10.46
N PHE A 21 22.59 -2.18 -10.29
CA PHE A 21 21.80 -2.45 -9.09
C PHE A 21 20.72 -3.49 -9.43
N PRO A 22 20.33 -4.34 -8.47
CA PRO A 22 19.63 -5.58 -8.78
C PRO A 22 18.15 -5.34 -9.07
N GLU A 23 17.45 -6.44 -9.28
CA GLU A 23 16.03 -6.43 -9.58
C GLU A 23 15.22 -5.96 -8.37
N VAL A 24 14.11 -5.28 -8.64
CA VAL A 24 13.13 -4.86 -7.65
C VAL A 24 11.92 -5.78 -7.78
N LEU A 25 11.49 -6.34 -6.65
CA LEU A 25 10.22 -7.04 -6.52
C LEU A 25 9.12 -6.02 -6.29
N CYS A 26 8.26 -5.85 -7.30
CA CYS A 26 7.13 -4.94 -7.29
C CYS A 26 5.85 -5.71 -7.02
N PHE A 27 5.20 -5.41 -5.90
CA PHE A 27 3.88 -5.94 -5.56
C PHE A 27 2.83 -4.88 -5.85
N ALA A 28 1.95 -5.11 -6.81
CA ALA A 28 0.83 -4.21 -7.08
C ALA A 28 -0.24 -4.43 -6.00
N VAL A 29 -0.73 -3.34 -5.43
CA VAL A 29 -1.80 -3.35 -4.44
C VAL A 29 -2.95 -2.51 -5.00
N THR A 30 -4.13 -3.12 -5.02
CA THR A 30 -5.38 -2.44 -5.34
C THR A 30 -6.21 -2.35 -4.08
N MET A 31 -6.57 -1.13 -3.70
CA MET A 31 -7.45 -0.85 -2.57
C MET A 31 -8.76 -0.27 -3.08
N THR A 32 -9.88 -0.87 -2.70
CA THR A 32 -11.21 -0.39 -3.08
C THR A 32 -12.04 -0.16 -1.82
N PRO A 33 -12.57 1.06 -1.58
CA PRO A 33 -13.55 1.27 -0.51
C PRO A 33 -14.82 0.50 -0.85
N GLU A 34 -15.22 -0.44 0.00
CA GLU A 34 -16.49 -1.17 -0.15
C GLU A 34 -17.61 -0.46 0.59
N GLU A 35 -17.28 0.11 1.75
CA GLU A 35 -18.22 0.88 2.57
C GLU A 35 -17.52 2.11 3.14
N ILE A 36 -18.20 3.25 3.12
CA ILE A 36 -17.75 4.47 3.76
C ILE A 36 -18.79 4.84 4.79
N GLY A 37 -18.36 4.98 6.04
CA GLY A 37 -19.24 5.42 7.10
C GLY A 37 -19.88 6.78 6.85
N GLU A 38 -21.06 7.00 7.41
CA GLU A 38 -21.63 8.35 7.45
C GLU A 38 -20.83 9.24 8.40
N TYR A 39 -20.43 10.40 7.90
CA TYR A 39 -19.81 11.47 8.65
C TYR A 39 -20.59 12.77 8.39
N PRO A 40 -20.86 13.58 9.43
CA PRO A 40 -21.61 14.84 9.26
C PRO A 40 -20.82 15.91 8.50
N VAL A 41 -19.49 15.76 8.41
CA VAL A 41 -18.54 16.57 7.66
C VAL A 41 -17.47 15.66 7.09
N ASP A 42 -16.72 16.15 6.10
CA ASP A 42 -15.56 15.41 5.60
C ASP A 42 -14.46 15.34 6.67
N VAL A 43 -13.87 14.15 6.82
CA VAL A 43 -12.80 13.87 7.79
C VAL A 43 -11.70 13.05 7.16
N THR A 44 -10.52 13.03 7.79
CA THR A 44 -9.45 12.10 7.42
C THR A 44 -9.54 10.83 8.25
N VAL A 45 -9.69 9.69 7.58
CA VAL A 45 -9.69 8.37 8.22
C VAL A 45 -8.34 7.68 8.06
N ALA A 46 -8.04 6.77 8.99
CA ALA A 46 -6.86 5.94 8.88
C ALA A 46 -6.95 4.99 7.67
N VAL A 47 -5.91 5.00 6.84
CA VAL A 47 -5.74 4.11 5.69
C VAL A 47 -4.86 2.91 6.11
N PRO A 48 -5.18 1.68 5.71
CA PRO A 48 -4.31 0.53 5.92
C PRO A 48 -2.90 0.76 5.36
N LYS A 49 -1.88 0.37 6.12
CA LYS A 49 -0.47 0.50 5.73
C LYS A 49 0.08 -0.83 5.27
N PHE A 50 0.93 -0.78 4.26
CA PHE A 50 1.53 -1.95 3.65
C PHE A 50 3.04 -1.85 3.71
N THR A 51 3.70 -2.96 4.02
CA THR A 51 5.16 -3.03 4.07
C THR A 51 5.63 -4.36 3.49
N ALA A 52 6.72 -4.35 2.73
CA ALA A 52 7.35 -5.56 2.24
C ALA A 52 7.83 -6.44 3.42
N ALA A 53 7.64 -7.76 3.33
CA ALA A 53 7.97 -8.70 4.39
C ALA A 53 8.61 -9.98 3.85
N ALA A 54 9.48 -10.59 4.65
CA ALA A 54 10.12 -11.86 4.38
C ALA A 54 9.72 -12.85 5.50
N GLY A 55 8.58 -13.53 5.31
CA GLY A 55 7.91 -14.26 6.38
C GLY A 55 7.60 -13.35 7.57
N ASP A 56 8.17 -13.65 8.74
CA ASP A 56 7.98 -12.83 9.94
C ASP A 56 8.91 -11.61 10.02
N LEU A 57 9.95 -11.57 9.21
CA LEU A 57 10.99 -10.53 9.24
C LEU A 57 10.63 -9.35 8.33
N ALA A 58 11.24 -8.20 8.61
CA ALA A 58 11.24 -7.08 7.67
C ALA A 58 12.07 -7.46 6.43
N ALA A 59 11.55 -7.18 5.24
CA ALA A 59 12.29 -7.31 3.99
C ALA A 59 13.08 -6.03 3.69
N ASN A 60 13.91 -6.09 2.65
CA ASN A 60 14.66 -4.95 2.12
C ASN A 60 13.73 -3.98 1.40
N TYR A 61 13.04 -3.16 2.19
CA TYR A 61 12.07 -2.20 1.70
C TYR A 61 12.73 -1.16 0.77
N LEU A 62 12.03 -0.86 -0.31
CA LEU A 62 12.35 0.25 -1.20
C LEU A 62 11.38 1.40 -0.90
N ASP A 63 11.92 2.52 -0.41
CA ASP A 63 11.11 3.69 -0.01
C ASP A 63 10.36 4.34 -1.17
N ASP A 64 10.95 4.31 -2.38
CA ASP A 64 10.37 4.87 -3.60
C ASP A 64 10.05 3.76 -4.60
N ALA A 65 8.78 3.37 -4.66
CA ALA A 65 8.28 2.33 -5.55
C ALA A 65 7.88 2.84 -6.95
N SER A 66 8.16 4.12 -7.30
CA SER A 66 7.81 4.70 -8.61
C SER A 66 8.37 3.93 -9.81
N ILE A 67 9.46 3.20 -9.63
CA ILE A 67 10.01 2.30 -10.66
C ILE A 67 9.04 1.17 -11.05
N CYS A 68 8.14 0.78 -10.14
CA CYS A 68 7.15 -0.27 -10.34
C CYS A 68 6.01 0.19 -11.25
N GLY A 69 5.63 1.47 -11.21
CA GLY A 69 4.62 2.04 -12.10
C GLY A 69 4.05 3.35 -11.58
N PRO A 70 3.03 3.90 -12.26
CA PRO A 70 2.26 5.02 -11.74
C PRO A 70 1.49 4.60 -10.48
N GLU A 71 1.33 5.53 -9.54
CA GLU A 71 0.67 5.27 -8.26
C GLU A 71 -0.36 6.33 -7.94
N THR A 72 -1.47 5.90 -7.35
CA THR A 72 -2.57 6.71 -6.85
C THR A 72 -3.01 6.19 -5.48
N PRO A 73 -2.14 6.23 -4.45
CA PRO A 73 -2.50 5.73 -3.13
C PRO A 73 -3.63 6.55 -2.49
N PRO A 74 -4.52 5.93 -1.68
CA PRO A 74 -5.59 6.67 -1.02
C PRO A 74 -5.05 7.53 0.11
N HIS A 75 -5.51 8.78 0.20
CA HIS A 75 -5.11 9.72 1.27
C HIS A 75 -5.99 9.62 2.53
N GLY A 76 -7.12 8.89 2.44
CA GLY A 76 -8.04 8.69 3.56
C GLY A 76 -9.01 9.85 3.84
N TYR A 77 -8.95 10.94 3.09
CA TYR A 77 -9.91 12.04 3.22
C TYR A 77 -11.27 11.64 2.63
N THR A 78 -12.34 11.61 3.44
CA THR A 78 -13.64 11.04 3.04
C THR A 78 -14.31 11.78 1.88
N GLY A 79 -14.05 13.08 1.71
CA GLY A 79 -14.59 13.85 0.57
C GLY A 79 -14.02 13.43 -0.79
N GLU A 80 -12.87 12.73 -0.81
CA GLU A 80 -12.23 12.19 -2.01
C GLU A 80 -12.53 10.69 -2.20
N LEU A 81 -13.03 10.01 -1.17
CA LEU A 81 -13.32 8.58 -1.22
C LEU A 81 -14.69 8.33 -1.85
N LYS A 82 -14.74 7.33 -2.75
CA LYS A 82 -15.98 6.85 -3.35
C LYS A 82 -16.01 5.34 -3.33
N VAL A 83 -17.12 4.77 -2.86
CA VAL A 83 -17.33 3.32 -2.87
C VAL A 83 -17.14 2.78 -4.29
N GLY A 84 -16.39 1.67 -4.40
CA GLY A 84 -16.09 1.01 -5.66
C GLY A 84 -15.03 1.69 -6.54
N THR A 85 -14.45 2.81 -6.11
CA THR A 85 -13.34 3.45 -6.85
C THR A 85 -12.00 2.86 -6.41
N PRO A 86 -11.26 2.16 -7.29
CA PRO A 86 -9.99 1.55 -6.92
C PRO A 86 -8.87 2.59 -6.84
N PHE A 87 -7.96 2.36 -5.91
CA PHE A 87 -6.69 3.05 -5.75
C PHE A 87 -5.57 2.03 -5.99
N GLU A 88 -4.60 2.37 -6.84
CA GLU A 88 -3.53 1.46 -7.24
C GLU A 88 -2.19 2.04 -6.82
N PHE A 89 -1.37 1.25 -6.12
CA PHE A 89 -0.02 1.65 -5.74
C PHE A 89 0.86 0.40 -5.60
N TYR A 90 2.16 0.59 -5.38
CA TYR A 90 3.09 -0.52 -5.23
C TYR A 90 3.72 -0.56 -3.85
N VAL A 91 3.99 -1.78 -3.40
CA VAL A 91 4.95 -2.05 -2.34
C VAL A 91 6.14 -2.70 -3.01
N ALA A 92 7.34 -2.18 -2.76
CA ALA A 92 8.54 -2.63 -3.43
C ALA A 92 9.61 -3.11 -2.43
N SER A 93 10.41 -4.08 -2.90
CA SER A 93 11.58 -4.59 -2.18
C SER A 93 12.73 -4.80 -3.15
N TRP A 94 13.94 -4.57 -2.70
CA TRP A 94 15.13 -5.04 -3.43
C TRP A 94 15.18 -6.57 -3.42
N ASP A 95 15.55 -7.16 -4.56
CA ASP A 95 15.88 -8.57 -4.68
C ASP A 95 17.41 -8.74 -4.71
N GLY A 96 17.99 -9.36 -3.69
CA GLY A 96 19.43 -9.66 -3.65
C GLY A 96 20.39 -8.49 -3.30
N LEU A 97 19.91 -7.27 -3.03
CA LEU A 97 20.73 -6.20 -2.42
C LEU A 97 20.41 -6.03 -0.93
N TYR A 98 21.45 -5.95 -0.09
CA TYR A 98 21.36 -5.47 1.30
C TYR A 98 20.29 -6.12 2.19
N GLY A 99 20.29 -7.45 2.33
CA GLY A 99 19.45 -8.17 3.31
C GLY A 99 18.57 -9.25 2.69
N THR A 100 17.35 -9.44 3.20
CA THR A 100 16.42 -10.48 2.73
C THR A 100 15.35 -9.90 1.79
N ALA A 101 15.22 -10.48 0.60
CA ALA A 101 14.19 -10.13 -0.37
C ALA A 101 12.78 -10.42 0.20
N ALA A 102 11.81 -9.60 -0.19
CA ALA A 102 10.43 -9.81 0.23
C ALA A 102 9.84 -11.08 -0.38
N THR A 103 9.15 -11.86 0.46
CA THR A 103 8.34 -13.01 0.02
C THR A 103 6.85 -12.69 0.06
N GLY A 104 6.46 -11.51 0.53
CA GLY A 104 5.08 -11.05 0.59
C GLY A 104 4.96 -9.63 1.13
N ILE A 105 3.71 -9.23 1.42
CA ILE A 105 3.37 -7.93 2.02
C ILE A 105 2.70 -8.16 3.36
N ARG A 106 3.04 -7.32 4.33
CA ARG A 106 2.36 -7.24 5.62
C ARG A 106 1.41 -6.04 5.62
N LEU A 107 0.14 -6.32 5.92
CA LEU A 107 -0.89 -5.33 6.16
C LEU A 107 -0.91 -4.94 7.63
N ARG A 108 -0.97 -3.64 7.92
CA ARG A 108 -1.24 -3.09 9.26
C ARG A 108 -2.42 -2.14 9.19
N THR A 109 -3.50 -2.50 9.85
CA THR A 109 -4.65 -1.61 10.07
C THR A 109 -4.34 -0.69 11.25
N GLN A 110 -4.33 0.62 11.05
CA GLN A 110 -4.24 1.57 12.16
C GLN A 110 -5.64 1.74 12.78
N THR A 111 -5.71 1.81 14.11
CA THR A 111 -6.95 2.20 14.80
C THR A 111 -7.28 3.65 14.44
N GLN A 112 -8.51 3.92 13.99
CA GLN A 112 -8.95 5.25 13.61
C GLN A 112 -8.96 6.20 14.82
N THR A 113 -8.42 7.41 14.65
CA THR A 113 -8.64 8.54 15.55
C THR A 113 -9.36 9.62 14.75
N VAL A 114 -10.64 9.87 15.05
CA VAL A 114 -11.38 11.01 14.49
C VAL A 114 -11.17 12.18 15.43
N THR A 115 -10.49 13.22 14.96
CA THR A 115 -10.34 14.48 15.70
C THR A 115 -11.34 15.50 15.15
N TRP A 116 -12.11 16.11 16.04
CA TRP A 116 -13.04 17.21 15.73
C TRP A 116 -12.39 18.53 16.15
N GLU A 117 -12.55 19.58 15.35
CA GLU A 117 -12.30 20.98 15.75
C GLU A 117 -13.63 21.74 15.84
#